data_AF-A5DRB7-F1
#
_entry.id   AF-A5DRB7-F1
#
_cell.length_a   1.000
_cell.length_b   1.000
_cell.length_c   1.000
_cell.angle_alpha   90.00
_cell.angle_beta   90.00
_cell.angle_gamma   90.00
#
_symmetry.space_group_name_H-M   'P 1'
#
loop_
_entity.id
_entity.type
_entity.pdbx_description
1 polymer ?
#
loop_
_entity_poly.entity_id
_entity_poly.type
_entity_poly.pdbx_seq_one_letter_code
_entity_poly.pdbx_strand_id
1 'polypeptide(L)'
;MSAKDRRDEVRAKLAMLKKKRLDASNENRKEVYKERRKMTTKSTDEENETNSKDEKQPERARNWDYTIQEDAEWTKRTTNKNLGSQNMNKLAESTYKKEIEEIKIDKEAYEQAKTDTTHSSDSTHHVDPERAKFLANKIAADNDRRYKRRQNDREDGGNYINEKNRQFNMKLKREKRQKTDDL
;
A
#
# COMPACT_ATOMS: atom_id res chain seq x y z
N MET A 1 -40.82 -47.64 28.54
CA MET A 1 -40.99 -46.60 27.51
C MET A 1 -41.42 -47.24 26.20
N SER A 2 -42.58 -46.86 25.69
CA SER A 2 -43.15 -47.37 24.45
C SER A 2 -42.30 -46.95 23.25
N ALA A 3 -42.35 -47.72 22.16
CA ALA A 3 -41.69 -47.36 20.91
C ALA A 3 -42.22 -46.06 20.30
N LYS A 4 -43.46 -45.67 20.66
CA LYS A 4 -44.07 -44.38 20.29
C LYS A 4 -43.38 -43.22 21.02
N ASP A 5 -43.20 -43.33 22.33
CA ASP A 5 -42.56 -42.30 23.17
C ASP A 5 -41.15 -41.94 22.67
N ARG A 6 -40.36 -42.94 22.26
CA ARG A 6 -39.02 -42.74 21.69
C ARG A 6 -39.04 -42.01 20.34
N ARG A 7 -40.04 -42.27 19.49
CA ARG A 7 -40.19 -41.57 18.21
C ARG A 7 -40.59 -40.11 18.41
N ASP A 8 -41.44 -39.85 19.39
CA ASP A 8 -41.90 -38.50 19.71
C ASP A 8 -40.78 -37.67 20.37
N GLU A 9 -39.96 -38.28 21.20
CA GLU A 9 -38.75 -37.65 21.76
C GLU A 9 -37.73 -37.27 20.67
N VAL A 10 -37.49 -38.17 19.71
CA VAL A 10 -36.60 -37.90 18.56
C VAL A 10 -37.16 -36.76 17.70
N ARG A 11 -38.47 -36.72 17.46
CA ARG A 11 -39.13 -35.63 16.72
C ARG A 11 -39.03 -34.30 17.46
N ALA A 12 -39.23 -34.28 18.77
CA ALA A 12 -39.07 -33.09 19.60
C ALA A 12 -37.62 -32.57 19.56
N LYS A 13 -36.64 -33.47 19.68
CA LYS A 13 -35.22 -33.13 19.58
C LYS A 13 -34.85 -32.56 18.20
N LEU A 14 -35.38 -33.15 17.13
CA LEU A 14 -35.20 -32.64 15.77
C LEU A 14 -35.80 -31.25 15.59
N ALA A 15 -36.98 -30.99 16.16
CA ALA A 15 -37.62 -29.68 16.12
C ALA A 15 -36.78 -28.62 16.86
N MET A 16 -36.23 -28.96 18.03
CA MET A 16 -35.32 -28.07 18.75
C MET A 16 -34.05 -27.75 17.96
N LEU A 17 -33.44 -28.76 17.31
CA LEU A 17 -32.24 -28.56 16.49
C LEU A 17 -32.52 -27.68 15.26
N LYS A 18 -33.68 -27.86 14.61
CA LYS A 18 -34.11 -26.99 13.50
C LYS A 18 -34.30 -25.55 13.94
N LYS A 19 -34.88 -25.34 15.13
CA LYS A 19 -35.04 -24.00 15.73
C LYS A 19 -33.69 -23.36 16.02
N LYS A 20 -32.79 -24.06 16.71
CA LYS A 20 -31.41 -23.59 16.99
C LYS A 20 -30.64 -23.22 15.72
N ARG A 21 -30.79 -24.01 14.65
CA ARG A 21 -30.18 -23.73 13.34
C ARG A 21 -30.72 -22.43 12.74
N LEU A 22 -32.03 -22.20 12.83
CA LEU A 22 -32.65 -20.98 12.30
C LEU A 22 -32.22 -19.74 13.10
N ASP A 23 -32.19 -19.84 14.43
CA ASP A 23 -31.78 -18.75 15.31
C ASP A 23 -30.31 -18.35 15.04
N ALA A 24 -29.40 -19.33 14.98
CA ALA A 24 -28.00 -19.10 14.64
C ALA A 24 -27.83 -18.48 13.24
N SER A 25 -28.61 -18.93 12.25
CA SER A 25 -28.58 -18.34 10.89
C SER A 25 -29.06 -16.89 10.89
N ASN A 26 -30.05 -16.54 11.71
CA ASN A 26 -30.58 -15.18 11.81
C ASN A 26 -29.61 -14.25 12.53
N GLU A 27 -28.95 -14.72 13.59
CA GLU A 27 -27.90 -13.97 14.29
C GLU A 27 -26.71 -13.68 13.36
N ASN A 28 -26.22 -14.71 12.66
CA ASN A 28 -25.11 -14.57 11.72
C ASN A 28 -25.46 -13.58 10.59
N ARG A 29 -26.70 -13.63 10.06
CA ARG A 29 -27.18 -12.66 9.07
C ARG A 29 -27.22 -11.23 9.63
N LYS A 30 -27.64 -11.04 10.89
CA LYS A 30 -27.63 -9.72 11.55
C LYS A 30 -26.20 -9.18 11.74
N GLU A 31 -25.25 -10.04 12.08
CA GLU A 31 -23.83 -9.65 12.22
C GLU A 31 -23.24 -9.22 10.89
N VAL A 32 -23.45 -9.98 9.81
CA VAL A 32 -23.02 -9.62 8.45
C VAL A 32 -23.62 -8.28 8.01
N TYR A 33 -24.90 -8.01 8.30
CA TYR A 33 -25.50 -6.71 8.00
C TYR A 33 -24.88 -5.57 8.83
N LYS A 34 -24.60 -5.79 10.10
CA LYS A 34 -23.92 -4.79 10.96
C LYS A 34 -22.51 -4.51 10.46
N GLU A 35 -21.76 -5.53 10.06
CA GLU A 35 -20.41 -5.40 9.51
C GLU A 35 -20.43 -4.67 8.16
N ARG A 36 -21.32 -5.05 7.24
CA ARG A 36 -21.51 -4.35 5.97
C ARG A 36 -21.88 -2.88 6.18
N ARG A 37 -22.76 -2.59 7.13
CA ARG A 37 -23.14 -1.21 7.49
C ARG A 37 -21.95 -0.41 8.02
N LYS A 38 -21.11 -1.01 8.89
CA LYS A 38 -19.87 -0.39 9.37
C LYS A 38 -18.87 -0.11 8.24
N MET A 39 -18.78 -1.00 7.25
CA MET A 39 -17.91 -0.80 6.09
C MET A 39 -18.44 0.32 5.17
N THR A 40 -19.76 0.42 4.98
CA THR A 40 -20.36 1.50 4.19
C THR A 40 -20.28 2.87 4.88
N THR A 41 -20.47 2.95 6.20
CA THR A 41 -20.34 4.22 6.93
C THR A 41 -18.88 4.63 7.05
N LYS A 42 -17.94 3.69 7.20
CA LYS A 42 -16.50 4.00 7.10
C LYS A 42 -16.13 4.63 5.75
N SER A 43 -16.73 4.17 4.65
CA SER A 43 -16.47 4.79 3.34
C SER A 43 -17.11 6.18 3.16
N THR A 44 -18.21 6.50 3.84
CA THR A 44 -18.86 7.83 3.72
C THR A 44 -18.34 8.84 4.75
N ASP A 45 -17.91 8.38 5.91
CA ASP A 45 -17.32 9.23 6.95
C ASP A 45 -15.84 9.54 6.66
N GLU A 46 -15.10 8.69 5.92
CA GLU A 46 -13.73 9.03 5.46
C GLU A 46 -13.70 10.13 4.39
N GLU A 47 -14.79 10.38 3.65
CA GLU A 47 -14.89 11.52 2.71
C GLU A 47 -15.33 12.84 3.39
N ASN A 48 -15.92 12.78 4.59
CA ASN A 48 -16.33 13.98 5.36
C ASN A 48 -15.47 14.25 6.61
N GLU A 49 -14.72 13.29 7.14
CA GLU A 49 -13.76 13.52 8.25
C GLU A 49 -12.45 14.17 7.80
N THR A 50 -12.13 14.20 6.50
CA THR A 50 -10.98 14.98 6.00
C THR A 50 -11.19 16.49 6.12
N ASN A 51 -12.39 16.95 6.48
CA ASN A 51 -12.68 18.37 6.76
C ASN A 51 -12.97 18.68 8.24
N SER A 52 -12.95 17.70 9.16
CA SER A 52 -13.34 17.93 10.56
C SER A 52 -12.37 17.35 11.62
N LYS A 53 -11.22 16.79 11.21
CA LYS A 53 -10.11 16.45 12.12
C LYS A 53 -8.87 17.34 11.89
N ASP A 54 -9.06 18.65 12.07
CA ASP A 54 -8.00 19.60 12.41
C ASP A 54 -7.65 19.56 13.92
N GLU A 55 -7.99 18.50 14.64
CA GLU A 55 -7.60 18.26 16.04
C GLU A 55 -6.23 17.56 16.20
N LYS A 56 -5.39 17.58 15.15
CA LYS A 56 -3.93 17.32 15.24
C LYS A 56 -3.11 18.55 14.82
N GLN A 57 -3.57 19.75 15.15
CA GLN A 57 -2.87 21.00 14.88
C GLN A 57 -2.12 21.64 16.09
N PRO A 58 -1.53 20.93 17.08
CA PRO A 58 -0.57 21.59 17.98
C PRO A 58 0.87 21.59 17.42
N GLU A 59 1.25 20.67 16.51
CA GLU A 59 2.62 20.66 15.97
C GLU A 59 2.79 21.60 14.78
N ARG A 60 1.81 21.70 13.87
CA ARG A 60 1.92 22.59 12.70
C ARG A 60 1.75 24.07 13.07
N ALA A 61 1.00 24.38 14.12
CA ALA A 61 0.94 25.73 14.70
C ALA A 61 2.27 26.14 15.35
N ARG A 62 3.10 25.17 15.76
CA ARG A 62 4.44 25.39 16.32
C ARG A 62 5.53 25.61 15.26
N ASN A 63 5.23 25.36 13.98
CA ASN A 63 6.15 25.59 12.85
C ASN A 63 6.19 27.06 12.39
N TRP A 64 5.42 27.96 13.00
CA TRP A 64 5.41 29.38 12.61
C TRP A 64 6.70 30.12 13.00
N ASP A 65 7.46 29.57 13.94
CA ASP A 65 8.76 30.08 14.38
C ASP A 65 9.95 29.44 13.64
N TYR A 66 9.70 28.53 12.69
CA TYR A 66 10.77 27.88 11.95
C TYR A 66 11.41 28.83 10.94
N THR A 67 12.73 28.83 10.93
CA THR A 67 13.49 29.42 9.84
C THR A 67 13.21 28.64 8.55
N ILE A 68 13.36 29.29 7.40
CA ILE A 68 13.14 28.67 6.06
C ILE A 68 13.95 27.36 5.91
N GLN A 69 15.12 27.29 6.55
CA GLN A 69 15.95 26.08 6.58
C GLN A 69 15.31 24.94 7.39
N GLU A 70 14.75 25.24 8.56
CA GLU A 70 14.09 24.25 9.43
C GLU A 70 12.80 23.71 8.80
N ASP A 71 12.02 24.55 8.10
CA ASP A 71 10.82 24.08 7.39
C ASP A 71 11.18 23.17 6.19
N ALA A 72 12.28 23.48 5.49
CA ALA A 72 12.83 22.61 4.45
C ALA A 72 13.35 21.27 5.00
N GLU A 73 13.93 21.27 6.20
CA GLU A 73 14.33 20.04 6.90
C GLU A 73 13.14 19.24 7.42
N TRP A 74 12.09 19.92 7.90
CA TRP A 74 10.87 19.30 8.39
C TRP A 74 10.09 18.62 7.27
N THR A 75 9.95 19.27 6.11
CA THR A 75 9.37 18.69 4.89
C THR A 75 10.19 17.50 4.37
N LYS A 76 11.53 17.55 4.44
CA LYS A 76 12.39 16.38 4.17
C LYS A 76 12.18 15.24 5.17
N ARG A 77 11.91 15.54 6.44
CA ARG A 77 11.64 14.52 7.48
C ARG A 77 10.30 13.82 7.30
N THR A 78 9.26 14.56 6.92
CA THR A 78 7.92 14.00 6.70
C THR A 78 7.83 13.20 5.41
N THR A 79 8.46 13.66 4.33
CA THR A 79 8.56 12.90 3.06
C THR A 79 9.34 11.59 3.19
N ASN A 80 10.34 11.53 4.09
CA ASN A 80 11.08 10.30 4.38
C ASN A 80 10.31 9.26 5.22
N LYS A 81 9.19 9.64 5.86
CA LYS A 81 8.29 8.67 6.49
C LYS A 81 7.46 8.03 5.40
N ASN A 82 7.87 6.85 4.94
CA ASN A 82 7.12 5.98 4.02
C ASN A 82 5.78 5.54 4.67
N LEU A 83 4.82 6.47 4.73
CA LEU A 83 3.41 6.15 4.91
C LEU A 83 3.02 5.38 3.66
N GLY A 84 2.77 4.08 3.81
CA GLY A 84 2.51 3.15 2.71
C GLY A 84 1.64 3.79 1.63
N SER A 85 2.08 3.70 0.38
CA SER A 85 1.42 4.33 -0.77
C SER A 85 0.01 3.78 -0.93
N GLN A 86 -0.96 4.48 -0.34
CA GLN A 86 -2.38 4.26 -0.59
C GLN A 86 -2.79 4.86 -1.94
N ASN A 87 -2.03 5.84 -2.44
CA ASN A 87 -2.27 6.50 -3.71
C ASN A 87 -1.12 6.23 -4.70
N MET A 88 -1.43 5.50 -5.77
CA MET A 88 -0.48 5.14 -6.83
C MET A 88 0.00 6.37 -7.62
N ASN A 89 -0.85 7.39 -7.79
CA ASN A 89 -0.48 8.61 -8.50
C ASN A 89 0.60 9.40 -7.75
N LYS A 90 0.45 9.53 -6.43
CA LYS A 90 1.47 10.19 -5.58
C LYS A 90 2.79 9.43 -5.57
N LEU A 91 2.73 8.09 -5.57
CA LEU A 91 3.93 7.27 -5.68
C LEU A 91 4.62 7.48 -7.04
N ALA A 92 3.87 7.44 -8.14
CA ALA A 92 4.40 7.68 -9.48
C ALA A 92 5.05 9.07 -9.59
N GLU A 93 4.41 10.11 -9.04
CA GLU A 93 4.96 11.46 -9.00
C GLU A 93 6.27 11.52 -8.22
N SER A 94 6.33 10.89 -7.04
CA SER A 94 7.55 10.86 -6.22
C SER A 94 8.70 10.12 -6.91
N THR A 95 8.42 9.01 -7.60
CA THR A 95 9.44 8.27 -8.36
C THR A 95 9.92 9.09 -9.55
N TYR A 96 9.01 9.77 -10.25
CA TYR A 96 9.34 10.63 -11.39
C TYR A 96 10.24 11.78 -10.98
N LYS A 97 9.88 12.51 -9.90
CA LYS A 97 10.70 13.61 -9.37
C LYS A 97 12.11 13.16 -9.03
N LYS A 98 12.22 12.03 -8.32
CA LYS A 98 13.52 11.44 -7.98
C LYS A 98 14.34 11.09 -9.22
N GLU A 99 13.72 10.46 -10.22
CA GLU A 99 14.41 10.06 -11.44
C GLU A 99 14.93 11.26 -12.25
N ILE A 100 14.19 12.38 -12.25
CA ILE A 100 14.62 13.65 -12.89
C ILE A 100 15.78 14.29 -12.14
N GLU A 101 15.72 14.33 -10.80
CA GLU A 101 16.81 14.90 -9.98
C GLU A 101 18.15 14.21 -10.25
N GLU A 102 18.13 12.90 -10.54
CA GLU A 102 19.32 12.11 -10.87
C GLU A 102 19.82 12.33 -12.32
N ILE A 103 19.01 12.90 -13.21
CA ILE A 103 19.39 13.14 -14.61
C ILE A 103 20.21 14.43 -14.72
N LYS A 104 21.45 14.29 -15.17
CA LYS A 104 22.32 15.43 -15.53
C LYS A 104 22.06 15.84 -16.98
N ILE A 105 21.66 17.09 -17.18
CA ILE A 105 21.41 17.65 -18.51
C ILE A 105 22.72 18.21 -19.07
N ASP A 106 23.12 17.72 -20.24
CA ASP A 106 24.21 18.30 -21.01
C ASP A 106 23.70 19.55 -21.76
N LYS A 107 24.19 20.73 -21.33
CA LYS A 107 23.78 22.03 -21.88
C LYS A 107 24.39 22.27 -23.26
N GLU A 108 25.60 21.81 -23.51
CA GLU A 108 26.31 22.06 -24.77
C GLU A 108 25.67 21.28 -25.91
N ALA A 109 25.42 19.99 -25.70
CA ALA A 109 24.71 19.16 -26.67
C ALA A 109 23.26 19.63 -26.91
N TYR A 110 22.63 20.27 -25.92
CA TYR A 110 21.31 20.87 -26.08
C TYR A 110 21.35 22.11 -26.98
N GLU A 111 22.35 22.97 -26.82
CA GLU A 111 22.51 24.16 -27.66
C GLU A 111 22.78 23.81 -29.12
N GLN A 112 23.63 22.81 -29.39
CA GLN A 112 23.87 22.28 -30.73
C GLN A 112 22.58 21.72 -31.37
N ALA A 113 21.84 20.88 -30.63
CA ALA A 113 20.58 20.35 -31.12
C ALA A 113 19.54 21.45 -31.37
N LYS A 114 19.55 22.52 -30.56
CA LYS A 114 18.64 23.66 -30.71
C LYS A 114 18.93 24.48 -31.97
N THR A 115 20.21 24.64 -32.35
CA THR A 115 20.56 25.33 -33.61
C THR A 115 20.25 24.47 -34.84
N ASP A 116 20.40 23.16 -34.73
CA ASP A 116 20.18 22.22 -35.84
C ASP A 116 18.69 21.96 -36.10
N THR A 117 17.83 22.19 -35.11
CA THR A 117 16.38 21.96 -35.23
C THR A 117 15.70 23.12 -35.99
N THR A 118 15.84 23.15 -37.30
CA THR A 118 14.98 23.93 -38.18
C THR A 118 13.60 23.26 -38.26
N HIS A 119 12.65 23.70 -37.43
CA HIS A 119 11.21 23.35 -37.45
C HIS A 119 10.87 21.96 -38.02
N SER A 120 11.44 20.91 -37.44
CA SER A 120 11.13 19.53 -37.82
C SER A 120 9.80 19.14 -37.22
N SER A 121 8.71 19.40 -37.95
CA SER A 121 7.40 18.81 -37.69
C SER A 121 7.43 17.34 -38.13
N ASP A 122 8.14 16.46 -37.41
CA ASP A 122 8.04 15.06 -37.83
C ASP A 122 8.33 14.01 -36.78
N SER A 123 7.54 12.95 -36.91
CA SER A 123 7.38 11.79 -36.02
C SER A 123 8.62 10.87 -36.01
N THR A 124 9.74 11.34 -36.54
CA THR A 124 10.98 10.61 -36.81
C THR A 124 12.16 11.28 -36.09
N HIS A 125 12.07 11.40 -34.77
CA HIS A 125 13.22 11.79 -33.95
C HIS A 125 14.24 10.65 -33.90
N HIS A 126 15.33 10.77 -34.65
CA HIS A 126 16.47 9.85 -34.54
C HIS A 126 17.23 10.14 -33.24
N VAL A 127 17.05 9.27 -32.26
CA VAL A 127 17.78 9.35 -30.98
C VAL A 127 19.21 8.85 -31.22
N ASP A 128 20.19 9.60 -30.72
CA ASP A 128 21.58 9.17 -30.67
C ASP A 128 21.69 7.78 -29.98
N PRO A 129 22.30 6.77 -30.64
CA PRO A 129 22.44 5.43 -30.08
C PRO A 129 23.14 5.41 -28.72
N GLU A 130 24.05 6.34 -28.42
CA GLU A 130 24.72 6.40 -27.11
C GLU A 130 23.74 6.83 -26.00
N ARG A 131 22.83 7.76 -26.29
CA ARG A 131 21.75 8.15 -25.35
C ARG A 131 20.78 7.00 -25.10
N ALA A 132 20.46 6.22 -26.14
CA ALA A 132 19.60 5.05 -26.01
C ALA A 132 20.25 3.96 -25.13
N LYS A 133 21.56 3.71 -25.31
CA LYS A 133 22.33 2.80 -24.45
C LYS A 133 22.39 3.28 -23.01
N PHE A 134 22.61 4.57 -22.77
CA PHE A 134 22.60 5.15 -21.43
C PHE A 134 21.27 4.89 -20.72
N LEU A 135 20.14 5.14 -21.38
CA LEU A 135 18.82 4.86 -20.83
C LEU A 135 18.63 3.37 -20.52
N ALA A 136 19.01 2.48 -21.44
CA ALA A 136 18.93 1.03 -21.23
C ALA A 136 19.75 0.59 -20.02
N ASN A 137 20.97 1.12 -19.87
CA ASN A 137 21.85 0.83 -18.74
C ASN A 137 21.26 1.34 -17.41
N LYS A 138 20.64 2.53 -17.40
CA LYS A 138 19.95 3.07 -16.21
C LYS A 138 18.81 2.14 -15.77
N ILE A 139 17.98 1.69 -16.71
CA ILE A 139 16.87 0.76 -16.45
C ILE A 139 17.39 -0.58 -15.90
N ALA A 140 18.47 -1.11 -16.49
CA ALA A 140 19.10 -2.35 -16.05
C ALA A 140 19.64 -2.23 -14.62
N ALA A 141 20.38 -1.15 -14.32
CA ALA A 141 20.93 -0.89 -12.99
C ALA A 141 19.84 -0.76 -11.92
N ASP A 142 18.72 -0.10 -12.24
CA ASP A 142 17.57 0.00 -11.34
C ASP A 142 16.92 -1.36 -11.08
N ASN A 143 16.81 -2.21 -12.10
CA ASN A 143 16.28 -3.56 -11.94
C ASN A 143 17.20 -4.43 -11.06
N ASP A 144 18.51 -4.36 -11.28
CA ASP A 144 19.51 -5.07 -10.46
C ASP A 144 19.45 -4.62 -9.00
N ARG A 145 19.34 -3.32 -8.75
CA ARG A 145 19.17 -2.77 -7.39
C ARG A 145 17.88 -3.26 -6.73
N ARG A 146 16.78 -3.38 -7.49
CA ARG A 146 15.52 -3.96 -6.99
C ARG A 146 15.67 -5.46 -6.72
N TYR A 147 16.41 -6.18 -7.57
CA TYR A 147 16.66 -7.60 -7.42
C TYR A 147 17.50 -7.92 -6.18
N LYS A 148 18.60 -7.19 -5.96
CA LYS A 148 19.45 -7.33 -4.76
C LYS A 148 18.66 -7.10 -3.46
N ARG A 149 17.80 -6.07 -3.43
CA ARG A 149 16.93 -5.81 -2.27
C ARG A 149 16.02 -7.01 -1.95
N ARG A 150 15.48 -7.70 -2.97
CA ARG A 150 14.64 -8.89 -2.76
C ARG A 150 15.43 -10.11 -2.26
N GLN A 151 16.72 -10.21 -2.57
CA GLN A 151 17.55 -11.33 -2.11
C GLN A 151 17.93 -11.22 -0.64
N ASN A 152 18.23 -10.03 -0.13
CA ASN A 152 18.58 -9.86 1.29
C ASN A 152 17.44 -10.29 2.23
N ASP A 153 16.19 -10.16 1.79
CA ASP A 153 15.03 -10.63 2.56
C ASP A 153 14.90 -12.18 2.60
N ARG A 154 15.78 -12.93 1.92
CA ARG A 154 15.76 -14.40 1.86
C ARG A 154 16.51 -15.10 3.00
N GLU A 155 17.27 -14.39 3.82
CA GLU A 155 18.11 -14.97 4.87
C GLU A 155 17.43 -15.01 6.26
N ASP A 156 16.13 -15.31 6.32
CA ASP A 156 15.48 -15.58 7.61
C ASP A 156 15.80 -17.03 8.02
N GLY A 157 16.77 -17.20 8.93
CA GLY A 157 17.32 -18.49 9.41
C GLY A 157 16.36 -19.37 10.21
N GLY A 158 15.06 -19.32 9.93
CA GLY A 158 14.06 -20.20 10.53
C GLY A 158 14.04 -21.59 9.88
N ASN A 159 13.74 -22.61 10.68
CA ASN A 159 13.51 -23.97 10.18
C ASN A 159 12.14 -24.05 9.50
N TYR A 160 12.12 -23.72 8.21
CA TYR A 160 10.93 -23.83 7.37
C TYR A 160 10.94 -25.12 6.55
N ILE A 161 9.80 -25.81 6.50
CA ILE A 161 9.64 -27.04 5.73
C ILE A 161 9.72 -26.76 4.21
N ASN A 162 9.25 -25.60 3.77
CA ASN A 162 9.37 -25.12 2.39
C ASN A 162 9.33 -23.58 2.31
N GLU A 163 9.68 -23.01 1.15
CA GLU A 163 9.72 -21.55 0.92
C GLU A 163 8.33 -20.89 1.03
N LYS A 164 7.25 -21.60 0.68
CA LYS A 164 5.89 -21.04 0.84
C LYS A 164 5.47 -20.93 2.30
N ASN A 165 5.80 -21.92 3.12
CA ASN A 165 5.58 -21.97 4.56
C ASN A 165 6.39 -20.87 5.24
N ARG A 166 7.64 -20.65 4.78
CA ARG A 166 8.45 -19.50 5.17
C ARG A 166 7.74 -18.16 4.92
N GLN A 167 7.32 -17.90 3.67
CA GLN A 167 6.65 -16.65 3.30
C GLN A 167 5.35 -16.44 4.09
N PHE A 168 4.60 -17.52 4.32
CA PHE A 168 3.39 -17.49 5.13
C PHE A 168 3.67 -17.13 6.60
N ASN A 169 4.66 -17.76 7.22
CA ASN A 169 5.06 -17.44 8.59
C ASN A 169 5.60 -16.01 8.71
N MET A 170 6.34 -15.53 7.72
CA MET A 170 6.77 -14.13 7.65
C MET A 170 5.59 -13.17 7.59
N LYS A 171 4.54 -13.50 6.82
CA LYS A 171 3.30 -12.72 6.79
C LYS A 171 2.63 -12.71 8.17
N LEU A 172 2.51 -13.86 8.84
CA LEU A 172 1.95 -13.93 10.18
C LEU A 172 2.74 -13.12 11.21
N LYS A 173 4.08 -13.14 11.14
CA LYS A 173 4.94 -12.30 12.00
C LYS A 173 4.64 -10.81 11.81
N ARG A 174 4.43 -10.34 10.56
CA ARG A 174 4.08 -8.93 10.26
C ARG A 174 2.75 -8.53 10.89
N GLU A 175 1.72 -9.35 10.71
CA GLU A 175 0.38 -9.10 11.27
C GLU A 175 0.35 -9.13 12.81
N LYS A 176 1.10 -10.05 13.42
CA LYS A 176 1.16 -10.15 14.89
C LYS A 176 1.82 -8.94 15.53
N ARG A 177 2.91 -8.41 14.95
CA ARG A 177 3.57 -7.19 15.43
C ARG A 177 2.62 -6.00 15.46
N GLN A 178 1.83 -5.81 14.40
CA GLN A 178 0.84 -4.73 14.35
C GLN A 178 -0.20 -4.83 15.47
N LYS A 179 -0.61 -6.04 15.88
CA LYS A 179 -1.61 -6.22 16.94
C LYS A 179 -1.06 -6.11 18.36
N THR A 180 0.23 -6.36 18.57
CA THR A 180 0.85 -6.27 19.91
C THR A 180 1.21 -4.84 20.29
N ASP A 181 1.34 -3.95 19.31
CA ASP A 181 1.65 -2.53 19.54
C ASP A 181 0.38 -1.69 19.87
N ASP A 182 -0.82 -2.27 19.71
CA ASP A 182 -2.13 -1.66 19.99
C ASP A 182 -2.72 -2.05 21.38
N LEU A 183 -1.94 -2.73 22.24
CA LEU A 183 -2.29 -3.14 23.61
C LEU A 183 -1.35 -2.48 24.63
#